data_AF-A0A1F6ZR07-F1
#
_entry.id   AF-A0A1F6ZR07-F1
#
_cell.length_a   1.000
_cell.length_b   1.000
_cell.length_c   1.000
_cell.angle_alpha   90.00
_cell.angle_beta   90.00
_cell.angle_gamma   90.00
#
_symmetry.space_group_name_H-M   'P 1'
#
loop_
_entity.id
_entity.type
_entity.pdbx_description
1 polymer ?
#
loop_
_entity_poly.entity_id
_entity_poly.type
_entity_poly.pdbx_seq_one_letter_code
_entity_poly.pdbx_strand_id
1 'polypeptide(L)'
;MEGKKKMPRKKVIQKEVKKSFAKLISLIGWITGVLVALAVGFSMADGTLSVPWIQPIVPLAGWIVVVLTIVGAIMAIVDALR
;
A
#
# COMPACT_ATOMS: atom_id res chain seq x y z
N MET A 1 -44.42 -8.23 18.97
CA MET A 1 -44.58 -7.94 17.52
C MET A 1 -43.54 -6.90 17.14
N GLU A 2 -42.31 -7.31 16.84
CA GLU A 2 -41.22 -6.36 16.56
C GLU A 2 -40.92 -6.34 15.07
N GLY A 3 -41.51 -5.36 14.39
CA GLY A 3 -41.44 -5.20 12.95
C GLY A 3 -40.01 -4.91 12.51
N LYS A 4 -39.41 -5.84 11.75
CA LYS A 4 -38.17 -5.59 11.02
C LYS A 4 -38.37 -4.39 10.10
N LYS A 5 -37.81 -3.25 10.52
CA LYS A 5 -37.73 -1.99 9.78
C LYS A 5 -36.97 -2.23 8.47
N LYS A 6 -37.71 -2.59 7.42
CA LYS A 6 -37.18 -2.82 6.07
C LYS A 6 -36.53 -1.52 5.57
N MET A 7 -35.21 -1.52 5.44
CA MET A 7 -34.47 -0.38 4.91
C MET A 7 -34.75 -0.22 3.40
N PRO A 8 -34.81 1.02 2.88
CA PRO A 8 -35.12 1.30 1.48
C PRO A 8 -33.98 0.82 0.57
N ARG A 9 -34.31 0.00 -0.45
CA ARG A 9 -33.36 -0.66 -1.38
C ARG A 9 -32.29 0.27 -1.97
N LYS A 10 -32.59 1.55 -2.20
CA LYS A 10 -31.62 2.55 -2.70
C LYS A 10 -30.42 2.75 -1.77
N LYS A 11 -30.60 2.69 -0.44
CA LYS A 11 -29.51 2.87 0.53
C LYS A 11 -28.55 1.68 0.54
N VAL A 12 -29.03 0.47 0.25
CA VAL A 12 -28.22 -0.75 0.21
C VAL A 12 -27.26 -0.71 -0.99
N ILE A 13 -27.79 -0.41 -2.18
CA ILE A 13 -26.99 -0.37 -3.43
C ILE A 13 -25.88 0.69 -3.36
N GLN A 14 -26.18 1.90 -2.85
CA GLN A 14 -25.15 2.93 -2.68
C GLN A 14 -24.07 2.55 -1.66
N LYS A 15 -24.42 1.79 -0.61
CA LYS A 15 -23.46 1.34 0.40
C LYS A 15 -22.51 0.29 -0.17
N GLU A 16 -23.02 -0.63 -0.98
CA GLU A 16 -22.20 -1.62 -1.69
C GLU A 16 -21.26 -0.97 -2.72
N VAL A 17 -21.76 -0.02 -3.53
CA VAL A 17 -20.93 0.70 -4.52
C VAL A 17 -19.82 1.49 -3.82
N LYS A 18 -20.11 2.20 -2.72
CA LYS A 18 -19.10 2.90 -1.93
C LYS A 18 -18.05 1.95 -1.35
N LYS A 19 -18.47 0.76 -0.89
CA LYS A 19 -17.56 -0.24 -0.33
C LYS A 19 -16.61 -0.80 -1.40
N SER A 20 -17.12 -1.10 -2.60
CA SER A 20 -16.30 -1.56 -3.73
C SER A 20 -15.32 -0.49 -4.22
N PHE A 21 -15.76 0.77 -4.32
CA PHE A 21 -14.89 1.89 -4.68
C PHE A 21 -13.79 2.12 -3.62
N ALA A 22 -14.15 2.07 -2.34
CA ALA A 22 -13.18 2.21 -1.25
C ALA A 22 -12.12 1.10 -1.28
N LYS A 23 -12.52 -0.14 -1.62
CA LYS A 23 -11.59 -1.27 -1.75
C LYS A 23 -10.63 -1.08 -2.93
N LEU A 24 -11.13 -0.59 -4.06
CA LEU A 24 -10.30 -0.30 -5.24
C LEU A 24 -9.28 0.82 -4.97
N ILE A 25 -9.71 1.92 -4.35
CA ILE A 25 -8.81 3.03 -4.00
C ILE A 25 -7.75 2.58 -2.99
N SER A 26 -8.15 1.77 -2.01
CA SER A 26 -7.20 1.21 -1.02
C SER A 26 -6.15 0.32 -1.69
N LEU A 27 -6.57 -0.50 -2.67
CA LEU A 27 -5.64 -1.33 -3.45
C LEU A 27 -4.66 -0.49 -4.27
N ILE A 28 -5.16 0.53 -4.97
CA ILE A 28 -4.32 1.43 -5.78
C ILE A 28 -3.32 2.18 -4.87
N GLY A 29 -3.75 2.66 -3.71
CA GLY A 29 -2.89 3.31 -2.72
C GLY A 29 -1.79 2.37 -2.21
N TRP A 30 -2.14 1.11 -1.92
CA TRP A 30 -1.18 0.10 -1.49
C TRP A 30 -0.13 -0.19 -2.58
N ILE A 31 -0.57 -0.44 -3.82
CA ILE A 31 0.33 -0.70 -4.97
C ILE A 31 1.26 0.50 -5.19
N THR A 32 0.73 1.72 -5.17
CA THR A 32 1.52 2.94 -5.32
C THR A 32 2.57 3.06 -4.23
N GLY A 33 2.22 2.77 -2.97
CA GLY A 33 3.16 2.79 -1.84
C GLY A 33 4.33 1.81 -2.03
N VAL A 34 4.04 0.58 -2.45
CA VAL A 34 5.07 -0.44 -2.73
C VAL A 34 5.99 0.00 -3.87
N LEU A 35 5.42 0.53 -4.96
CA LEU A 35 6.18 1.03 -6.11
C LEU A 35 7.13 2.17 -5.72
N VAL A 36 6.64 3.17 -4.98
CA VAL A 36 7.46 4.30 -4.54
C VAL A 36 8.58 3.85 -3.60
N ALA A 37 8.29 2.96 -2.65
CA ALA A 37 9.31 2.45 -1.71
C ALA A 37 10.42 1.66 -2.43
N LEU A 38 10.06 0.82 -3.40
CA LEU A 38 11.03 0.11 -4.24
C LEU A 38 11.84 1.08 -5.11
N ALA A 39 11.19 2.06 -5.74
CA ALA A 39 11.87 3.05 -6.58
C ALA A 39 12.90 3.88 -5.79
N VAL A 40 12.56 4.30 -4.57
CA VAL A 40 13.47 5.03 -3.67
C VAL A 40 14.60 4.13 -3.18
N GLY A 41 14.30 2.88 -2.78
CA GLY A 41 15.30 1.91 -2.35
C GLY A 41 16.34 1.59 -3.42
N PHE A 42 15.89 1.36 -4.66
CA PHE A 42 16.79 1.17 -5.81
C PHE A 42 17.58 2.44 -6.13
N SER A 43 16.96 3.62 -6.06
CA SER A 43 17.65 4.91 -6.27
C SER A 43 18.75 5.18 -5.24
N MET A 44 18.60 4.70 -4.00
CA MET A 44 19.64 4.78 -2.96
C MET A 44 20.73 3.71 -3.13
N ALA A 45 20.36 2.51 -3.57
CA ALA A 45 21.31 1.43 -3.79
C ALA A 45 22.24 1.71 -4.99
N ASP A 46 21.73 2.30 -6.06
CA ASP A 46 22.46 2.58 -7.29
C ASP A 46 23.27 3.90 -7.23
N GLY A 47 23.18 4.64 -6.12
CA GLY A 47 23.92 5.90 -5.92
C GLY A 47 23.43 7.09 -6.76
N THR A 48 22.35 6.90 -7.54
CA THR A 48 21.72 7.92 -8.39
C THR A 48 21.22 9.13 -7.58
N LEU A 49 20.84 8.91 -6.31
CA LEU A 49 20.73 9.98 -5.30
C LEU A 49 22.05 10.12 -4.53
N SER A 50 22.91 11.02 -5.00
CA SER A 50 24.04 11.50 -4.21
C SER A 50 23.53 12.42 -3.09
N VAL A 51 23.27 11.88 -1.90
CA VAL A 51 22.95 12.69 -0.72
C VAL A 51 24.24 13.41 -0.29
N PRO A 52 24.34 14.75 -0.43
CA PRO A 52 25.61 15.46 -0.28
C PRO A 52 26.26 15.31 1.12
N TRP A 53 25.46 14.94 2.12
CA TRP A 53 25.83 14.94 3.54
C TRP A 53 26.17 13.56 4.13
N ILE A 54 25.82 12.44 3.49
CA ILE A 54 25.93 11.09 4.10
C ILE A 54 26.47 10.10 3.06
N GLN A 55 27.67 10.32 2.54
CA GLN A 55 28.13 9.59 1.35
C GLN A 55 28.47 8.10 1.53
N PRO A 56 28.92 7.55 2.70
CA PRO A 56 29.33 6.13 2.75
C PRO A 56 28.22 5.13 3.13
N ILE A 57 27.10 5.57 3.73
CA ILE A 57 26.07 4.65 4.29
C ILE A 57 24.85 4.48 3.36
N VAL A 58 24.67 5.39 2.41
CA VAL A 58 23.51 5.45 1.50
C VAL A 58 23.24 4.14 0.74
N PRO A 59 24.25 3.40 0.22
CA PRO A 59 24.01 2.14 -0.48
C PRO A 59 23.43 1.06 0.44
N LEU A 60 23.88 1.02 1.69
CA LEU A 60 23.41 0.06 2.69
C LEU A 60 21.98 0.37 3.14
N ALA A 61 21.67 1.66 3.30
CA ALA A 61 20.33 2.13 3.62
C ALA A 61 19.32 1.80 2.51
N GLY A 62 19.72 1.92 1.23
CA GLY A 62 18.88 1.54 0.09
C GLY A 62 18.47 0.05 0.14
N TRP A 63 19.43 -0.84 0.37
CA TRP A 63 19.16 -2.27 0.50
C TRP A 63 18.26 -2.61 1.69
N ILE A 64 18.41 -1.92 2.83
CA ILE A 64 17.53 -2.11 3.99
C ILE A 64 16.08 -1.77 3.64
N VAL A 65 15.85 -0.65 2.95
CA VAL A 65 14.50 -0.24 2.51
C VAL A 65 13.91 -1.25 1.53
N VAL A 66 14.69 -1.75 0.58
CA VAL A 66 14.24 -2.78 -0.37
C VAL A 66 13.80 -4.04 0.36
N VAL A 67 14.63 -4.56 1.28
CA VAL A 67 14.32 -5.78 2.05
C VAL A 67 13.06 -5.59 2.90
N LEU A 68 12.96 -4.48 3.64
CA LEU A 68 11.77 -4.16 4.44
C LEU A 68 10.51 -4.03 3.59
N THR A 69 10.63 -3.42 2.41
CA THR A 69 9.51 -3.26 1.46
C THR A 69 9.06 -4.61 0.92
N ILE A 70 9.99 -5.50 0.57
CA ILE A 70 9.68 -6.86 0.11
C ILE A 70 8.97 -7.66 1.20
N VAL A 71 9.49 -7.64 2.43
CA VAL A 71 8.87 -8.35 3.56
C VAL A 71 7.47 -7.81 3.84
N GLY A 72 7.32 -6.48 3.89
CA GLY A 72 6.03 -5.83 4.10
C GLY A 72 5.03 -6.12 2.97
N ALA A 73 5.49 -6.12 1.72
CA ALA A 73 4.66 -6.44 0.56
C ALA A 73 4.19 -7.90 0.60
N ILE A 74 5.09 -8.85 0.88
CA ILE A 74 4.74 -10.27 1.01
C ILE A 74 3.71 -10.46 2.12
N MET A 75 3.93 -9.85 3.29
CA MET A 75 3.02 -9.98 4.42
C MET A 75 1.64 -9.39 4.12
N ALA A 76 1.58 -8.25 3.44
CA ALA A 76 0.34 -7.63 3.00
C ALA A 76 -0.38 -8.46 1.91
N ILE A 77 0.35 -9.11 1.00
CA ILE A 77 -0.24 -10.04 0.01
C ILE A 77 -0.83 -11.25 0.73
N VAL A 78 -0.14 -11.82 1.71
CA VAL A 78 -0.63 -12.95 2.50
C VAL A 78 -1.91 -12.57 3.26
N ASP A 79 -1.96 -11.39 3.88
CA ASP A 79 -3.15 -10.90 4.58
C ASP A 79 -4.31 -10.61 3.61
N ALA A 80 -4.02 -10.07 2.42
CA ALA A 80 -5.03 -9.81 1.40
C ALA A 80 -5.62 -11.09 0.78
N LEU A 81 -4.89 -12.21 0.79
CA LEU A 81 -5.32 -13.52 0.30
C LEU A 81 -6.09 -14.34 1.35
N ARG A 82 -6.01 -13.97 2.63
CA ARG A 82 -6.64 -14.68 3.75
C ARG A 82 -8.05 -14.18 4.04
#